data_AF-A0A5P8YXI6-F1
#
_entry.id   AF-A0A5P8YXI6-F1
#
_cell.length_a   1.000
_cell.length_b   1.000
_cell.length_c   1.000
_cell.angle_alpha   90.00
_cell.angle_beta   90.00
_cell.angle_gamma   90.00
#
_symmetry.space_group_name_H-M   'P 1'
#
loop_
_entity.id
_entity.type
_entity.pdbx_description
1 polymer ?
#
loop_
_entity_poly.entity_id
_entity_poly.type
_entity_poly.pdbx_seq_one_letter_code
_entity_poly.pdbx_strand_id
1 'polypeptide(L)' 'MSGDTILVMLAGALIVEGLAYALAPSLVERLLEALSAMPLDQRRTLGLVTVATGVVVLWFAV' A
#
# COMPACT_ATOMS: atom_id res chain seq x y z
N MET A 1 -4.89 -20.05 -11.42
CA MET A 1 -3.84 -19.21 -10.82
C MET A 1 -2.86 -20.16 -10.13
N SER A 2 -1.66 -20.26 -10.66
CA SER A 2 -0.61 -21.10 -10.08
C SER A 2 -0.13 -20.47 -8.76
N GLY A 3 0.27 -21.29 -7.77
CA GLY A 3 0.63 -20.81 -6.42
C GLY A 3 1.86 -19.88 -6.38
N ASP A 4 2.67 -19.90 -7.44
CA ASP A 4 3.80 -19.01 -7.70
C ASP A 4 3.40 -17.53 -7.81
N THR A 5 2.23 -17.23 -8.37
CA THR A 5 1.77 -15.85 -8.59
C THR A 5 1.57 -15.11 -7.26
N ILE A 6 1.10 -15.82 -6.22
CA ILE A 6 0.95 -15.26 -4.87
C ILE A 6 2.32 -14.91 -4.28
N LEU A 7 3.32 -15.79 -4.47
CA LEU A 7 4.68 -15.54 -4.00
C LEU A 7 5.31 -14.33 -4.71
N VAL A 8 5.05 -14.15 -6.01
CA VAL A 8 5.53 -12.97 -6.76
C VAL A 8 4.91 -11.68 -6.22
N MET A 9 3.60 -11.65 -6.00
CA MET A 9 2.93 -10.47 -5.42
C MET A 9 3.46 -10.15 -4.02
N LEU A 10 3.67 -11.18 -3.18
CA LEU A 10 4.22 -11.01 -1.85
C LEU A 10 5.67 -10.51 -1.89
N ALA A 11 6.52 -11.09 -2.74
CA ALA A 11 7.91 -10.66 -2.90
C ALA A 11 7.99 -9.19 -3.37
N GLY A 12 7.15 -8.80 -4.33
CA GLY A 12 7.05 -7.42 -4.79
C GLY A 12 6.67 -6.45 -3.66
N ALA A 13 5.65 -6.81 -2.85
CA ALA A 13 5.25 -6.02 -1.70
C ALA A 13 6.38 -5.84 -0.68
N LEU A 14 7.08 -6.93 -0.33
CA LEU A 14 8.21 -6.89 0.61
C LEU A 14 9.37 -6.03 0.09
N ILE A 15 9.68 -6.09 -1.20
CA ILE A 15 10.72 -5.24 -1.79
C ILE A 15 10.34 -3.77 -1.70
N VAL A 16 9.11 -3.41 -2.08
CA VAL A 16 8.64 -2.02 -2.06
C VAL A 16 8.61 -1.47 -0.62
N GLU A 17 8.08 -2.23 0.34
CA GLU A 17 8.06 -1.84 1.75
C GLU A 17 9.48 -1.73 2.33
N GLY A 18 10.34 -2.72 2.07
CA GLY A 18 11.73 -2.71 2.53
C GLY A 18 12.51 -1.52 1.99
N LEU A 19 12.29 -1.12 0.73
CA LEU A 19 12.90 0.07 0.15
C LEU A 19 12.40 1.36 0.80
N ALA A 20 11.10 1.45 1.13
CA ALA A 20 10.57 2.60 1.86
C ALA A 20 11.27 2.77 3.21
N TYR A 21 11.49 1.66 3.95
CA TYR A 21 12.21 1.68 5.22
C TYR A 21 13.71 1.97 5.07
N ALA A 22 14.37 1.40 4.06
CA ALA A 22 15.81 1.53 3.87
C ALA A 22 16.23 2.89 3.31
N LEU A 23 15.45 3.45 2.38
CA LEU A 23 15.82 4.66 1.62
C LEU A 23 15.18 5.93 2.17
N ALA A 24 13.98 5.84 2.76
CA ALA A 24 13.22 7.01 3.21
C ALA A 24 12.48 6.77 4.54
N PRO A 25 13.19 6.37 5.62
CA PRO A 25 12.56 6.07 6.91
C PRO A 25 11.78 7.27 7.48
N SER A 26 12.29 8.49 7.33
CA SER A 26 11.61 9.71 7.79
C SER A 26 10.32 10.03 7.03
N LEU A 27 10.17 9.56 5.79
CA LEU A 27 8.91 9.69 5.06
C LEU A 27 7.84 8.80 5.68
N VAL A 28 8.20 7.58 6.08
CA VAL A 28 7.29 6.64 6.75
C VAL A 28 6.78 7.24 8.05
N GLU A 29 7.67 7.79 8.88
CA GLU A 29 7.31 8.46 10.13
C GLU A 29 6.31 9.61 9.89
N ARG A 30 6.61 10.50 8.94
CA ARG A 30 5.73 11.63 8.59
C ARG A 30 4.36 11.18 8.06
N LEU A 31 4.32 10.10 7.29
CA LEU A 31 3.07 9.53 6.80
C LEU A 31 2.25 8.95 7.96
N LEU A 32 2.89 8.25 8.89
CA LEU A 32 2.23 7.72 10.08
C LEU A 32 1.70 8.84 10.99
N GLU A 33 2.47 9.91 11.20
CA GLU A 33 2.01 11.10 11.91
C GLU A 33 0.78 11.73 11.24
N ALA A 34 0.83 11.95 9.92
CA ALA A 34 -0.30 12.48 9.17
C ALA A 34 -1.54 11.58 9.27
N LEU A 35 -1.38 10.26 9.14
CA LEU A 35 -2.45 9.29 9.32
C LEU A 35 -3.00 9.33 10.75
N SER A 36 -2.13 9.43 11.76
CA SER A 36 -2.51 9.48 13.17
C SER A 36 -3.29 10.75 13.55
N ALA A 37 -3.12 11.84 12.81
CA ALA A 37 -3.86 13.08 12.99
C ALA A 37 -5.28 13.03 12.39
N MET A 38 -5.56 12.08 11.48
CA MET A 38 -6.88 11.97 10.83
C MET A 38 -7.92 11.31 11.75
N PRO A 39 -9.19 11.77 11.73
CA PRO A 39 -10.33 11.04 12.30
C PRO A 39 -10.47 9.64 11.69
N LEU A 40 -11.03 8.69 12.46
CA LEU A 40 -11.17 7.29 12.05
C LEU A 40 -11.94 7.12 10.73
N ASP A 41 -13.00 7.91 10.53
CA ASP A 41 -13.80 7.84 9.30
C ASP A 41 -13.00 8.24 8.07
N GLN A 42 -12.17 9.29 8.17
CA GLN A 42 -11.29 9.70 7.07
C GLN A 42 -10.24 8.63 6.74
N ARG A 43 -9.66 7.97 7.75
CA ARG A 43 -8.72 6.86 7.54
C ARG A 43 -9.37 5.68 6.81
N ARG A 44 -10.62 5.36 7.18
CA ARG A 44 -11.40 4.32 6.49
C ARG A 44 -11.68 4.69 5.04
N THR A 45 -12.12 5.93 4.79
CA THR A 45 -12.36 6.41 3.42
C THR A 45 -11.08 6.38 2.60
N LEU A 46 -9.95 6.81 3.15
CA LEU A 46 -8.65 6.74 2.47
C LEU A 46 -8.31 5.30 2.08
N GLY A 47 -8.45 4.34 3.02
CA GLY A 47 -8.23 2.92 2.73
C GLY A 47 -9.14 2.39 1.63
N LEU A 48 -10.43 2.74 1.66
CA LEU A 48 -11.41 2.32 0.63
C LEU A 48 -11.05 2.90 -0.75
N VAL A 49 -10.65 4.17 -0.83
CA VAL A 49 -10.22 4.80 -2.08
C VAL A 49 -8.95 4.13 -2.63
N THR A 50 -7.98 3.81 -1.76
CA THR A 50 -6.76 3.10 -2.17
C THR A 50 -7.09 1.72 -2.74
N VAL A 51 -7.97 0.95 -2.09
CA VAL A 51 -8.41 -0.36 -2.59
C VAL A 51 -9.15 -0.23 -3.92
N ALA A 52 -10.12 0.69 -4.00
CA ALA A 52 -10.89 0.92 -5.23
C ALA A 52 -9.98 1.31 -6.40
N THR A 53 -9.00 2.18 -6.16
CA THR A 53 -8.00 2.57 -7.18
C THR A 53 -7.17 1.37 -7.61
N GLY A 54 -6.70 0.55 -6.68
CA GLY A 54 -5.95 -0.67 -6.99
C GLY A 54 -6.75 -1.67 -7.85
N VAL A 55 -8.03 -1.84 -7.55
CA VAL A 55 -8.93 -2.68 -8.35
C VAL A 55 -9.10 -2.13 -9.76
N VAL A 56 -9.29 -0.81 -9.91
CA VAL A 56 -9.39 -0.16 -11.22
C VAL A 56 -8.10 -0.34 -12.04
N VAL A 57 -6.94 -0.14 -11.43
CA VAL A 57 -5.65 -0.35 -12.10
C VAL A 57 -5.48 -1.81 -12.53
N LEU A 58 -5.79 -2.77 -11.64
CA LEU A 58 -5.73 -4.19 -11.96
C LEU A 58 -6.69 -4.55 -13.10
N TRP A 59 -7.89 -3.98 -13.12
CA TRP A 59 -8.87 -4.18 -14.19
C TRP A 59 -8.35 -3.75 -15.56
N PHE A 60 -7.58 -2.67 -15.65
CA PHE A 60 -6.97 -2.25 -16.91
C PHE A 60 -5.73 -3.05 -17.30
N ALA A 61 -5.09 -3.73 -16.34
CA ALA A 61 -3.89 -4.53 -16.58
C ALA A 61 -4.21 -5.96 -17.02
N VAL A 62 -5.42 -6.47 -16.74
CA VAL A 62 -5.90 -7.83 -17.04
C VAL A 62 -6.84 -7.80 -18.23
#